data_AF-A0A7S0QJR6-F1
#
_entry.id   AF-A0A7S0QJR6-F1
#
_cell.length_a   1.000
_cell.length_b   1.000
_cell.length_c   1.000
_cell.angle_alpha   90.00
_cell.angle_beta   90.00
_cell.angle_gamma   90.00
#
_symmetry.space_group_name_H-M   'P 1'
#
loop_
_entity.id
_entity.type
_entity.pdbx_description
1 polymer ?
#
loop_
_entity_poly.entity_id
_entity_poly.type
_entity_poly.pdbx_seq_one_letter_code
_entity_poly.pdbx_strand_id
1 'polypeptide(L)'
;KIRTILAWYKVNCKVVEGKKPGSEYKKVPVLVTHNRQINDSYIMVIALAPILDGVQLTKEMIEIEEMTTYGLMIALELEVVGSCTALISCAPSFGCPLGCVVASCACIICCVGPGRLRKANPELKGLEHYTKAYTNCLGAKQYFHGDKPGIIDVSICGVLAPFVHSGHNSVNKFLGSSGPLFEWYNKMKPNLPKIF
;
A
#
# COMPACT_ATOMS: atom_id res chain seq x y z
N LYS A 1 2.96 -3.05 -2.84
CA LYS A 1 1.63 -3.60 -3.18
C LYS A 1 1.68 -4.67 -4.28
N ILE A 2 1.72 -4.32 -5.58
CA ILE A 2 1.61 -5.32 -6.67
C ILE A 2 2.75 -6.36 -6.65
N ARG A 3 4.00 -5.94 -6.36
CA ARG A 3 5.12 -6.89 -6.17
C ARG A 3 4.84 -7.91 -5.06
N THR A 4 4.27 -7.46 -3.95
CA THR A 4 3.86 -8.31 -2.82
C THR A 4 2.82 -9.33 -3.24
N ILE A 5 1.80 -8.92 -4.01
CA ILE A 5 0.77 -9.80 -4.54
C ILE A 5 1.38 -10.86 -5.45
N LEU A 6 2.12 -10.45 -6.48
CA LEU A 6 2.70 -11.40 -7.44
C LEU A 6 3.63 -12.41 -6.76
N ALA A 7 4.44 -11.97 -5.79
CA ALA A 7 5.31 -12.85 -5.04
C ALA A 7 4.54 -13.81 -4.10
N TRP A 8 3.46 -13.34 -3.46
CA TRP A 8 2.60 -14.19 -2.62
C TRP A 8 2.02 -15.37 -3.42
N TYR A 9 1.50 -15.10 -4.62
CA TYR A 9 0.97 -16.12 -5.53
C TYR A 9 2.05 -16.81 -6.36
N LYS A 10 3.34 -16.60 -6.07
CA LYS A 10 4.48 -17.21 -6.77
C LYS A 10 4.45 -16.98 -8.29
N VAL A 11 3.92 -15.84 -8.73
CA VAL A 11 3.90 -15.44 -10.13
C VAL A 11 5.30 -14.98 -10.53
N ASN A 12 5.90 -15.63 -11.51
CA ASN A 12 7.18 -15.21 -12.05
C ASN A 12 7.01 -13.87 -12.79
N CYS A 13 7.68 -12.82 -12.33
CA CYS A 13 7.61 -11.50 -12.93
C CYS A 13 9.00 -10.83 -13.01
N LYS A 14 9.27 -10.15 -14.12
CA LYS A 14 10.41 -9.26 -14.25
C LYS A 14 10.04 -7.86 -13.76
N VAL A 15 10.72 -7.39 -12.74
CA VAL A 15 10.57 -6.01 -12.26
C VAL A 15 11.42 -5.08 -13.12
N VAL A 16 10.80 -4.02 -13.64
CA VAL A 16 11.48 -2.93 -14.32
C VAL A 16 11.19 -1.66 -13.53
N GLU A 17 12.25 -0.97 -13.08
CA GLU A 17 12.11 0.26 -12.31
C GLU A 17 11.75 1.45 -13.19
N GLY A 18 10.97 2.38 -12.65
CA GLY A 18 10.57 3.61 -13.32
C GLY A 18 9.33 3.48 -14.22
N LYS A 19 9.12 4.51 -15.04
CA LYS A 19 7.98 4.60 -15.97
C LYS A 19 8.21 3.70 -17.18
N LYS A 20 7.15 3.06 -17.69
CA LYS A 20 7.23 2.26 -18.91
C LYS A 20 7.57 3.14 -20.13
N PRO A 21 8.71 2.91 -20.83
CA PRO A 21 9.06 3.64 -22.04
C PRO A 21 7.96 3.48 -23.11
N GLY A 22 7.64 4.57 -23.80
CA GLY A 22 6.64 4.58 -24.88
C GLY A 22 5.19 4.37 -24.43
N SER A 23 4.88 4.29 -23.13
CA SER A 23 3.48 4.22 -22.70
C SER A 23 2.85 5.61 -22.63
N GLU A 24 1.60 5.72 -23.08
CA GLU A 24 0.76 6.91 -22.85
C GLU A 24 0.47 7.12 -21.36
N TYR A 25 0.32 6.03 -20.61
CA TYR A 25 0.14 6.08 -19.17
C TYR A 25 1.45 6.46 -18.46
N LYS A 26 1.44 7.59 -17.75
CA LYS A 26 2.65 8.19 -17.15
C LYS A 26 2.88 7.86 -15.67
N LYS A 27 1.98 7.08 -15.05
CA LYS A 27 2.08 6.69 -13.64
C LYS A 27 2.61 5.26 -13.51
N VAL A 28 2.94 4.88 -12.27
CA VAL A 28 3.30 3.52 -11.86
C VAL A 28 2.31 3.04 -10.80
N PRO A 29 2.05 1.72 -10.68
CA PRO A 29 2.62 0.62 -11.46
C PRO A 29 1.95 0.43 -12.83
N VAL A 30 2.66 -0.27 -13.71
CA VAL A 30 2.14 -0.82 -14.97
C VAL A 30 2.46 -2.32 -15.00
N LEU A 31 1.47 -3.15 -15.29
CA LEU A 31 1.63 -4.59 -15.42
C LEU A 31 1.42 -4.96 -16.89
N VAL A 32 2.42 -5.62 -17.48
CA VAL A 32 2.38 -6.04 -18.88
C VAL A 32 2.38 -7.56 -18.92
N THR A 33 1.41 -8.13 -19.62
CA THR A 33 1.28 -9.57 -19.84
C THR A 33 1.05 -9.81 -21.32
N HIS A 34 1.88 -10.61 -21.99
CA HIS A 34 1.77 -10.90 -23.44
C HIS A 34 1.36 -9.66 -24.28
N ASN A 35 0.06 -9.51 -24.58
CA ASN A 35 -0.50 -8.43 -25.41
C ASN A 35 -1.41 -7.44 -24.64
N ARG A 36 -1.35 -7.42 -23.30
CA ARG A 36 -2.18 -6.56 -22.47
C ARG A 36 -1.33 -5.74 -21.50
N GLN A 37 -1.72 -4.47 -21.36
CA GLN A 37 -1.24 -3.58 -20.32
C GLN A 37 -2.39 -3.31 -19.35
N ILE A 38 -2.15 -3.53 -18.06
CA ILE A 38 -3.04 -3.13 -16.97
C ILE A 38 -2.35 -1.98 -16.25
N ASN A 39 -3.09 -0.91 -15.98
CA ASN A 39 -2.62 0.30 -15.33
C ASN A 39 -3.36 0.50 -14.02
N ASP A 40 -2.75 1.24 -13.10
CA ASP A 40 -3.31 1.52 -11.77
C ASP A 40 -3.37 0.28 -10.88
N SER A 41 -2.85 0.43 -9.66
CA SER A 41 -2.77 -0.70 -8.74
C SER A 41 -4.13 -1.17 -8.22
N TYR A 42 -5.14 -0.30 -8.14
CA TYR A 42 -6.53 -0.67 -7.78
C TYR A 42 -7.14 -1.58 -8.85
N ILE A 43 -7.04 -1.14 -10.11
CA ILE A 43 -7.56 -1.90 -11.27
C ILE A 43 -6.83 -3.23 -11.43
N MET A 44 -5.52 -3.28 -11.16
CA MET A 44 -4.76 -4.53 -11.17
C MET A 44 -5.27 -5.54 -10.15
N VAL A 45 -5.55 -5.13 -8.91
CA VAL A 45 -6.06 -6.04 -7.87
C VAL A 45 -7.39 -6.65 -8.31
N ILE A 46 -8.32 -5.82 -8.81
CA ILE A 46 -9.61 -6.30 -9.32
C ILE A 46 -9.43 -7.27 -10.49
N ALA A 47 -8.58 -6.92 -11.46
CA ALA A 47 -8.36 -7.76 -12.64
C ALA A 47 -7.63 -9.07 -12.32
N LEU A 48 -6.76 -9.08 -11.32
CA LEU A 48 -5.96 -10.24 -10.93
C LEU A 48 -6.70 -11.19 -9.98
N ALA A 49 -7.65 -10.71 -9.17
CA ALA A 49 -8.39 -11.54 -8.21
C ALA A 49 -8.98 -12.83 -8.82
N PRO A 50 -9.76 -12.80 -9.92
CA PRO A 50 -10.31 -14.03 -10.50
C PRO A 50 -9.24 -14.96 -11.09
N ILE A 51 -8.05 -14.44 -11.39
CA ILE A 51 -6.93 -15.21 -11.96
C ILE A 51 -6.11 -15.86 -10.84
N LEU A 52 -5.84 -15.14 -9.77
CA LEU A 52 -4.92 -15.56 -8.70
C LEU A 52 -5.64 -16.30 -7.57
N ASP A 53 -6.83 -15.83 -7.18
CA ASP A 53 -7.66 -16.45 -6.13
C ASP A 53 -8.76 -17.37 -6.69
N GLY A 54 -9.05 -17.30 -7.99
CA GLY A 54 -10.17 -18.01 -8.59
C GLY A 54 -11.54 -17.45 -8.18
N VAL A 55 -11.57 -16.29 -7.51
CA VAL A 55 -12.78 -15.66 -6.97
C VAL A 55 -12.92 -14.24 -7.51
N GLN A 56 -14.13 -13.89 -7.94
CA GLN A 56 -14.47 -12.51 -8.23
C GLN A 56 -14.66 -11.73 -6.94
N LEU A 57 -14.05 -10.55 -6.84
CA LEU A 57 -14.18 -9.72 -5.64
C LEU A 57 -15.64 -9.32 -5.44
N THR A 58 -16.12 -9.48 -4.21
CA THR A 58 -17.42 -8.96 -3.80
C THR A 58 -17.38 -7.44 -3.78
N LYS A 59 -18.55 -6.80 -3.75
CA LYS A 59 -18.66 -5.34 -3.60
C LYS A 59 -17.92 -4.82 -2.36
N GLU A 60 -18.06 -5.52 -1.23
CA GLU A 60 -17.36 -5.20 0.02
C GLU A 60 -15.83 -5.24 -0.16
N MET A 61 -15.30 -6.27 -0.84
CA MET A 61 -13.87 -6.38 -1.11
C MET A 61 -13.34 -5.28 -2.03
N ILE A 62 -14.14 -4.87 -3.01
CA ILE A 62 -13.81 -3.75 -3.91
C ILE A 62 -13.76 -2.44 -3.12
N GLU A 63 -14.72 -2.20 -2.23
CA GLU A 63 -14.74 -1.01 -1.35
C GLU A 63 -13.52 -0.98 -0.41
N ILE A 64 -13.11 -2.14 0.13
CA ILE A 64 -11.88 -2.24 0.94
C ILE A 64 -10.65 -1.89 0.11
N GLU A 65 -10.54 -2.38 -1.12
CA GLU A 65 -9.41 -2.12 -2.01
C GLU A 65 -9.37 -0.65 -2.50
N GLU A 66 -10.53 -0.04 -2.72
CA GLU A 66 -10.66 1.38 -3.01
C GLU A 66 -10.18 2.23 -1.82
N MET A 67 -10.68 1.92 -0.62
CA MET A 67 -10.23 2.53 0.64
C MET A 67 -8.73 2.31 0.89
N THR A 68 -8.19 1.15 0.52
CA THR A 68 -6.75 0.82 0.61
C THR A 68 -5.93 1.75 -0.27
N THR A 69 -6.32 1.86 -1.54
CA THR A 69 -5.53 2.59 -2.55
C THR A 69 -5.67 4.09 -2.45
N TYR A 70 -6.89 4.59 -2.29
CA TYR A 70 -7.18 6.03 -2.36
C TYR A 70 -7.37 6.68 -0.98
N GLY A 71 -7.41 5.88 0.08
CA GLY A 71 -7.50 6.38 1.46
C GLY A 71 -6.26 6.06 2.29
N LEU A 72 -6.16 4.82 2.76
CA LEU A 72 -5.14 4.38 3.72
C LEU A 72 -3.71 4.65 3.22
N MET A 73 -3.40 4.32 1.97
CA MET A 73 -2.07 4.56 1.39
C MET A 73 -1.67 6.04 1.49
N ILE A 74 -2.56 6.94 1.09
CA ILE A 74 -2.31 8.40 1.10
C ILE A 74 -2.23 8.91 2.55
N ALA A 75 -3.02 8.37 3.47
CA ALA A 75 -2.95 8.73 4.88
C ALA A 75 -1.62 8.30 5.54
N LEU A 76 -1.09 7.13 5.17
CA LEU A 76 0.24 6.69 5.60
C LEU A 76 1.35 7.57 5.01
N GLU A 77 1.25 7.93 3.74
CA GLU A 77 2.16 8.89 3.09
C GLU A 77 2.12 10.25 3.78
N LEU A 78 0.94 10.74 4.17
CA LEU A 78 0.79 12.00 4.90
C LEU A 78 1.53 11.99 6.23
N GLU A 79 1.48 10.88 6.97
CA GLU A 79 2.22 10.73 8.24
C GLU A 79 3.73 10.73 8.02
N VAL A 80 4.22 10.06 6.98
CA VAL A 80 5.65 10.09 6.63
C VAL A 80 6.08 11.48 6.20
N VAL A 81 5.33 12.09 5.28
CA VAL A 81 5.65 13.41 4.75
C VAL A 81 5.57 14.47 5.85
N GLY A 82 4.72 14.31 6.87
CA GLY A 82 4.67 15.20 8.04
C GLY A 82 5.77 15.00 9.07
N SER A 83 6.71 14.07 8.85
CA SER A 83 7.76 13.73 9.80
C SER A 83 9.14 13.78 9.14
N CYS A 84 9.95 14.72 9.59
CA CYS A 84 11.32 14.88 9.13
C CYS A 84 12.17 13.62 9.36
N THR A 85 12.03 12.95 10.50
CA THR A 85 12.74 11.69 10.78
C THR A 85 12.26 10.56 9.88
N ALA A 86 10.97 10.51 9.57
CA ALA A 86 10.40 9.51 8.65
C ALA A 86 10.86 9.70 7.21
N LEU A 87 10.96 10.95 6.74
CA LEU A 87 11.49 11.25 5.42
C LEU A 87 12.94 10.82 5.29
N ILE A 88 13.76 11.08 6.32
CA ILE A 88 15.15 10.63 6.36
C ILE A 88 15.24 9.11 6.37
N SER A 89 14.40 8.41 7.15
CA SER A 89 14.41 6.94 7.20
C SER A 89 13.93 6.28 5.89
N CYS A 90 13.03 6.94 5.16
CA CYS A 90 12.57 6.49 3.85
C CYS A 90 13.52 6.87 2.70
N ALA A 91 14.46 7.80 2.89
CA ALA A 91 15.33 8.30 1.84
C ALA A 91 16.09 7.20 1.07
N PRO A 92 16.63 6.15 1.70
CA PRO A 92 17.32 5.06 0.99
C PRO A 92 16.42 4.33 -0.02
N SER A 93 15.11 4.25 0.23
CA SER A 93 14.15 3.57 -0.65
C SER A 93 13.94 4.28 -1.99
N PHE A 94 14.34 5.55 -2.11
CA PHE A 94 14.24 6.31 -3.36
C PHE A 94 15.46 6.16 -4.28
N GLY A 95 16.55 5.54 -3.80
CA GLY A 95 17.81 5.45 -4.53
C GLY A 95 18.53 6.80 -4.72
N CYS A 96 19.77 6.79 -5.18
CA CYS A 96 20.53 8.01 -5.51
C CYS A 96 20.18 8.47 -6.94
N PRO A 97 19.92 9.78 -7.19
CA PRO A 97 20.14 10.94 -6.31
C PRO A 97 18.91 11.38 -5.50
N LEU A 98 17.73 10.82 -5.76
CA LEU A 98 16.48 11.31 -5.16
C LEU A 98 16.46 11.17 -3.63
N GLY A 99 16.99 10.06 -3.09
CA GLY A 99 17.13 9.84 -1.65
C GLY A 99 17.96 10.93 -0.97
N CYS A 100 19.05 11.38 -1.60
CA CYS A 100 19.88 12.47 -1.06
C CYS A 100 19.10 13.79 -0.98
N VAL A 101 18.23 14.07 -1.97
CA VAL A 101 17.36 15.25 -1.97
C VAL A 101 16.31 15.12 -0.88
N VAL A 102 15.66 13.97 -0.74
CA VAL A 102 14.66 13.73 0.31
C VAL A 102 15.28 13.90 1.70
N ALA A 103 16.45 13.34 1.95
CA ALA A 103 17.15 13.47 3.24
C ALA A 103 17.57 14.93 3.52
N SER A 104 18.23 15.58 2.56
CA SER A 104 18.74 16.96 2.72
C SER A 104 17.62 17.99 2.85
N CYS A 105 16.48 17.76 2.19
CA CYS A 105 15.33 18.67 2.21
C CYS A 105 14.21 18.22 3.16
N ALA A 106 14.46 17.26 4.06
CA ALA A 106 13.42 16.70 4.94
C ALA A 106 12.69 17.78 5.74
N CYS A 107 13.40 18.77 6.29
CA CYS A 107 12.82 19.94 6.98
C CYS A 107 11.84 20.74 6.14
N ILE A 108 12.20 21.00 4.88
CA ILE A 108 11.35 21.77 3.96
C ILE A 108 10.13 20.93 3.59
N ILE A 109 10.36 19.67 3.20
CA ILE A 109 9.30 18.73 2.80
C ILE A 109 8.33 18.51 3.96
N CYS A 110 8.81 18.37 5.21
CA CYS A 110 7.95 18.10 6.36
C CYS A 110 7.07 19.29 6.76
N CYS A 111 7.50 20.51 6.45
CA CYS A 111 6.69 21.73 6.65
C CYS A 111 5.66 21.97 5.53
N VAL A 112 6.01 21.73 4.26
CA VAL A 112 5.13 22.10 3.12
C VAL A 112 4.36 20.93 2.52
N GLY A 113 4.92 19.72 2.63
CA GLY A 113 4.40 18.50 2.03
C GLY A 113 3.01 18.12 2.53
N PRO A 114 2.74 18.13 3.85
CA PRO A 114 1.41 17.78 4.37
C PRO A 114 0.31 18.70 3.84
N GLY A 115 0.58 20.01 3.77
CA GLY A 115 -0.37 20.98 3.22
C GLY A 115 -0.66 20.75 1.75
N ARG A 116 0.37 20.45 0.94
CA ARG A 116 0.19 20.10 -0.48
C ARG A 116 -0.60 18.81 -0.66
N LEU A 117 -0.31 17.77 0.13
CA LEU A 117 -1.00 16.49 0.03
C LEU A 117 -2.48 16.59 0.45
N ARG A 118 -2.77 17.34 1.52
CA ARG A 118 -4.16 17.65 1.93
C ARG A 118 -4.90 18.49 0.90
N LYS A 119 -4.24 19.48 0.28
CA LYS A 119 -4.85 20.28 -0.79
C LYS A 119 -5.21 19.42 -2.01
N ALA A 120 -4.36 18.45 -2.37
CA ALA A 120 -4.64 17.52 -3.45
C ALA A 120 -5.70 16.48 -3.09
N ASN A 121 -5.93 16.21 -1.80
CA ASN A 121 -6.87 15.21 -1.29
C ASN A 121 -7.71 15.82 -0.15
N PRO A 122 -8.63 16.76 -0.44
CA PRO A 122 -9.37 17.49 0.59
C PRO A 122 -10.26 16.58 1.45
N GLU A 123 -10.72 15.46 0.89
CA GLU A 123 -11.55 14.48 1.59
C GLU A 123 -10.76 13.44 2.41
N LEU A 124 -9.42 13.48 2.36
CA LEU A 124 -8.57 12.51 3.05
C LEU A 124 -8.81 12.53 4.56
N LYS A 125 -9.17 11.37 5.11
CA LYS A 125 -9.40 11.21 6.55
C LYS A 125 -8.10 10.83 7.27
N GLY A 126 -8.07 10.96 8.59
CA GLY A 126 -6.92 10.54 9.41
C GLY A 126 -6.81 9.03 9.55
N LEU A 127 -5.66 8.53 10.02
CA LEU A 127 -5.44 7.09 10.23
C LEU A 127 -6.43 6.46 11.23
N GLU A 128 -6.90 7.21 12.23
CA GLU A 128 -7.91 6.72 13.18
C GLU A 128 -9.22 6.35 12.49
N HIS A 129 -9.64 7.14 11.51
CA HIS A 129 -10.83 6.85 10.70
C HIS A 129 -10.65 5.52 9.95
N TYR A 130 -9.52 5.34 9.28
CA TYR A 130 -9.23 4.09 8.57
C TYR A 130 -9.10 2.91 9.54
N THR A 131 -8.44 3.08 10.69
CA THR A 131 -8.36 2.03 11.73
C THR A 131 -9.75 1.52 12.12
N LYS A 132 -10.69 2.44 12.38
CA LYS A 132 -12.08 2.09 12.69
C LYS A 132 -12.79 1.43 11.51
N ALA A 133 -12.63 1.98 10.30
CA ALA A 133 -13.26 1.43 9.10
C ALA A 133 -12.81 -0.01 8.82
N TYR A 134 -11.50 -0.28 8.85
CA TYR A 134 -10.95 -1.62 8.64
C TYR A 134 -11.33 -2.58 9.77
N THR A 135 -11.34 -2.13 11.03
CA THR A 135 -11.81 -2.96 12.15
C THR A 135 -13.26 -3.38 11.94
N ASN A 136 -14.12 -2.47 11.47
CA ASN A 136 -15.52 -2.78 11.17
C ASN A 136 -15.67 -3.73 9.98
N CYS A 137 -14.90 -3.53 8.90
CA CYS A 137 -14.91 -4.42 7.72
C CYS A 137 -14.41 -5.83 8.06
N LEU A 138 -13.39 -5.94 8.91
CA LEU A 138 -12.90 -7.22 9.39
C LEU A 138 -13.96 -7.90 10.28
N GLY A 139 -14.58 -7.15 11.19
CA GLY A 139 -15.63 -7.65 12.07
C GLY A 139 -15.17 -8.89 12.85
N ALA A 140 -15.91 -10.00 12.70
CA ALA A 140 -15.57 -11.30 13.28
C ALA A 140 -14.77 -12.22 12.32
N LYS A 141 -14.48 -11.77 11.09
CA LYS A 141 -13.75 -12.56 10.08
C LYS A 141 -12.29 -12.71 10.51
N GLN A 142 -11.65 -13.80 10.09
CA GLN A 142 -10.22 -13.98 10.31
C GLN A 142 -9.37 -13.17 9.32
N TYR A 143 -9.87 -12.98 8.11
CA TYR A 143 -9.23 -12.29 7.00
C TYR A 143 -10.27 -11.42 6.26
N PHE A 144 -9.79 -10.39 5.56
CA PHE A 144 -10.66 -9.57 4.71
C PHE A 144 -11.21 -10.35 3.53
N HIS A 145 -10.49 -11.39 3.09
CA HIS A 145 -10.95 -12.30 2.03
C HIS A 145 -11.85 -13.45 2.54
N GLY A 146 -12.17 -13.51 3.84
CA GLY A 146 -13.02 -14.53 4.45
C GLY A 146 -12.26 -15.44 5.42
N ASP A 147 -12.33 -16.75 5.20
CA ASP A 147 -11.75 -17.75 6.11
C ASP A 147 -10.24 -17.96 5.92
N LYS A 148 -9.72 -17.56 4.76
CA LYS A 148 -8.31 -17.69 4.38
C LYS A 148 -7.80 -16.35 3.85
N PRO A 149 -6.48 -16.07 3.97
CA PRO A 149 -5.92 -14.88 3.38
C PRO A 149 -6.03 -14.93 1.85
N GLY A 150 -6.46 -13.82 1.25
CA GLY A 150 -6.53 -13.68 -0.21
C GLY A 150 -5.94 -12.36 -0.69
N ILE A 151 -6.21 -12.00 -1.94
CA ILE A 151 -5.54 -10.87 -2.61
C ILE A 151 -5.79 -9.54 -1.90
N ILE A 152 -6.93 -9.38 -1.22
CA ILE A 152 -7.26 -8.18 -0.44
C ILE A 152 -6.33 -8.05 0.78
N ASP A 153 -6.17 -9.13 1.56
CA ASP A 153 -5.26 -9.14 2.71
C ASP A 153 -3.82 -8.82 2.29
N VAL A 154 -3.38 -9.42 1.17
CA VAL A 154 -2.04 -9.22 0.61
C VAL A 154 -1.88 -7.82 0.03
N SER A 155 -2.93 -7.25 -0.55
CA SER A 155 -2.95 -5.88 -1.05
C SER A 155 -2.73 -4.88 0.08
N ILE A 156 -3.49 -5.01 1.18
CA ILE A 156 -3.33 -4.18 2.38
C ILE A 156 -1.93 -4.33 2.94
N CYS A 157 -1.45 -5.56 3.17
CA CYS A 157 -0.09 -5.81 3.64
C CYS A 157 0.98 -5.22 2.70
N GLY A 158 0.73 -5.27 1.39
CA GLY A 158 1.60 -4.70 0.38
C GLY A 158 1.62 -3.17 0.37
N VAL A 159 0.58 -2.49 0.87
CA VAL A 159 0.59 -1.04 1.16
C VAL A 159 1.37 -0.75 2.42
N LEU A 160 1.24 -1.58 3.47
CA LEU A 160 1.95 -1.38 4.74
C LEU A 160 3.46 -1.66 4.62
N ALA A 161 3.86 -2.58 3.77
CA ALA A 161 5.23 -3.10 3.70
C ALA A 161 6.34 -2.03 3.59
N PRO A 162 6.25 -1.00 2.72
CA PRO A 162 7.27 0.06 2.66
C PRO A 162 7.42 0.82 3.98
N PHE A 163 6.31 1.09 4.68
CA PHE A 163 6.30 1.83 5.94
C PHE A 163 6.83 0.99 7.12
N VAL A 164 6.57 -0.32 7.09
CA VAL A 164 7.18 -1.27 8.04
C VAL A 164 8.68 -1.35 7.81
N HIS A 165 9.11 -1.47 6.55
CA HIS A 165 10.52 -1.53 6.19
C HIS A 165 11.27 -0.25 6.60
N SER A 166 10.66 0.92 6.45
CA SER A 166 11.25 2.20 6.87
C SER A 166 11.22 2.45 8.38
N GLY A 167 10.65 1.53 9.17
CA GLY A 167 10.56 1.62 10.63
C GLY A 167 9.61 2.72 11.12
N HIS A 168 8.71 3.21 10.28
CA HIS A 168 7.85 4.33 10.64
C HIS A 168 6.67 3.90 11.53
N ASN A 169 6.35 4.71 12.54
CA ASN A 169 5.30 4.38 13.52
C ASN A 169 3.87 4.50 12.96
N SER A 170 3.67 4.98 11.72
CA SER A 170 2.33 5.12 11.12
C SER A 170 1.60 3.78 10.99
N VAL A 171 2.34 2.69 10.74
CA VAL A 171 1.75 1.35 10.69
C VAL A 171 1.25 0.93 12.07
N ASN A 172 2.00 1.19 13.14
CA ASN A 172 1.55 0.90 14.50
C ASN A 172 0.36 1.78 14.90
N LYS A 173 0.29 3.04 14.45
CA LYS A 173 -0.89 3.89 14.64
C LYS A 173 -2.14 3.31 13.96
N PHE A 174 -1.98 2.73 12.77
CA PHE A 174 -3.07 2.10 12.03
C PHE A 174 -3.48 0.74 12.62
N LEU A 175 -2.52 -0.10 12.99
CA LEU A 175 -2.78 -1.44 13.51
C LEU A 175 -3.18 -1.42 14.99
N GLY A 176 -2.74 -0.41 15.75
CA GLY A 176 -2.78 -0.41 17.20
C GLY A 176 -1.73 -1.31 17.84
N SER A 177 -1.76 -1.43 19.16
CA SER A 177 -0.94 -2.37 19.94
C SER A 177 -1.66 -3.68 20.28
N SER A 178 -2.97 -3.74 20.03
CA SER A 178 -3.85 -4.88 20.29
C SER A 178 -5.13 -4.74 19.45
N GLY A 179 -5.95 -5.79 19.44
CA GLY A 179 -7.24 -5.79 18.75
C GLY A 179 -7.22 -6.46 17.37
N PRO A 180 -8.36 -6.48 16.65
CA PRO A 180 -8.56 -7.34 15.49
C PRO A 180 -7.58 -7.09 14.35
N LEU A 181 -7.25 -5.83 14.05
CA LEU A 181 -6.29 -5.49 12.99
C LEU A 181 -4.86 -5.89 13.34
N PHE A 182 -4.45 -5.66 14.58
CA PHE A 182 -3.14 -6.10 15.06
C PHE A 182 -3.01 -7.63 14.99
N GLU A 183 -4.03 -8.36 15.43
CA GLU A 183 -4.07 -9.82 15.37
C GLU A 183 -4.07 -10.35 13.94
N TRP A 184 -4.90 -9.78 13.06
CA TRP A 184 -4.92 -10.09 11.63
C TRP A 184 -3.54 -9.90 11.00
N TYR A 185 -2.91 -8.74 11.23
CA TYR A 185 -1.61 -8.44 10.66
C TYR A 185 -0.53 -9.42 11.15
N ASN A 186 -0.54 -9.79 12.43
CA ASN A 186 0.39 -10.78 12.98
C ASN A 186 0.19 -12.18 12.41
N LYS A 187 -1.03 -12.55 11.98
CA LYS A 187 -1.27 -13.79 11.23
C LYS A 187 -0.73 -13.71 9.80
N MET A 188 -0.85 -12.55 9.15
CA MET A 188 -0.36 -12.33 7.79
C MET A 188 1.16 -12.29 7.71
N LYS A 189 1.79 -11.53 8.62
CA LYS A 189 3.21 -11.15 8.59
C LYS A 189 4.20 -12.29 8.34
N PRO A 190 4.12 -13.47 9.00
CA PRO A 190 5.07 -14.56 8.79
C PRO A 190 5.08 -15.11 7.36
N ASN A 191 3.97 -14.96 6.64
CA ASN A 191 3.78 -15.51 5.30
C ASN A 191 4.10 -14.50 4.20
N LEU A 192 4.32 -13.21 4.55
CA LEU A 192 4.54 -12.18 3.55
C LEU A 192 5.90 -12.36 2.84
N PRO A 193 5.95 -12.19 1.51
CA PRO A 193 7.20 -12.24 0.78
C PRO A 193 8.10 -11.05 1.16
N LYS A 194 9.41 -11.28 1.19
CA LYS A 194 10.42 -10.23 1.39
C LYS A 194 10.64 -9.49 0.07
N ILE A 195 10.06 -8.29 -0.04
CA ILE A 195 10.14 -7.45 -1.25
C ILE A 195 11.08 -6.24 -1.06
N PHE A 196 11.42 -5.92 0.19
CA PHE A 196 12.26 -4.79 0.59
C PHE A 196 13.39 -5.28 1.49
#